data_AF-A0A0D6QC05-F1
#
_entry.id   AF-A0A0D6QC05-F1
#
_cell.length_a   1.000
_cell.length_b   1.000
_cell.length_c   1.000
_cell.angle_alpha   90.00
_cell.angle_beta   90.00
_cell.angle_gamma   90.00
#
_symmetry.space_group_name_H-M   'P 1'
#
loop_
_entity.id
_entity.type
_entity.pdbx_description
1 polymer ?
#
loop_
_entity_poly.entity_id
_entity_poly.type
_entity_poly.pdbx_seq_one_letter_code
_entity_poly.pdbx_strand_id
1 'polypeptide(L)'
;MQQSPLATIREKGSVEQLLGRVLRMPFATRRASDELNRAYAHVSDRDFHTAASSLKDRLVDMGFDERTALEAIREMPQTEMVFTPSKRPNLKLRAPVISLGVRPDQKSWTPEMIAATTIVDNGLGGVTVTLSEEASDKAIREVTQAVIVNADEAATIAEAYIIQREASRAPAERGKILYVPQLALDEEGQAELVWPETLVNLGGWNLSSVPADLPGFALDETGHTASLDVEGDRIVIDYGADEPELKLDEATHWDASALSRWLDRTTRQADVSQLVFLEYCRRVVQELVDQGISLAGLVRIRDTLRRAIIERIRQLRHQAGQRGVQMLMKELSPVLALGENGFAFRKGNYDPRVPYQGAWKPRKHFFPDVGDLKDKGEEYECAVEIDRHPSVKHWVRNVDRTKGAYWLPTSSDRFYPDFVAELTDGRILVMEYKGANLTDTEDSREKKNIGRRLQEISDGKVIFLWAEKNNAAGTVKQQLDLVVKH
;
A
#
# COMPACT_ATOMS: atom_id res chain seq x y z
N MET A 1 6.27 16.27 50.10
CA MET A 1 6.82 17.55 49.63
C MET A 1 8.03 17.24 48.76
N GLN A 2 7.87 17.32 47.44
CA GLN A 2 8.98 17.29 46.49
C GLN A 2 9.41 18.74 46.26
N GLN A 3 10.62 19.09 46.69
CA GLN A 3 11.31 20.26 46.13
C GLN A 3 12.15 19.72 44.97
N SER A 4 11.78 20.06 43.73
CA SER A 4 12.62 19.81 42.55
C SER A 4 13.55 20.99 42.33
N PRO A 5 14.88 20.84 42.50
CA PRO A 5 15.82 21.91 42.22
C PRO A 5 16.02 22.01 40.70
N LEU A 6 15.78 23.19 40.13
CA LEU A 6 16.22 23.53 38.78
C LEU A 6 17.71 23.89 38.87
N ALA A 7 18.57 23.14 38.19
CA ALA A 7 19.99 23.45 38.11
C ALA A 7 20.49 23.24 36.67
N THR A 8 21.24 24.20 36.16
CA THR A 8 21.92 24.09 34.86
C THR A 8 23.12 23.15 35.04
N ILE A 9 23.15 22.02 34.32
CA ILE A 9 24.13 20.92 34.49
C ILE A 9 25.56 21.30 34.09
N ARG A 10 25.81 22.55 33.69
CA ARG A 10 27.09 23.00 33.13
C ARG A 10 28.20 23.19 34.17
N GLU A 11 27.92 23.33 35.47
CA GLU A 11 28.94 23.53 36.51
C GLU A 11 29.16 22.28 37.39
N LYS A 12 30.44 21.92 37.59
CA LYS A 12 30.88 20.69 38.27
C LYS A 12 30.36 20.57 39.71
N GLY A 13 30.34 21.67 40.46
CA GLY A 13 29.94 21.70 41.88
C GLY A 13 28.44 21.47 42.15
N SER A 14 27.55 21.80 41.20
CA SER A 14 26.10 21.76 41.42
C SER A 14 25.52 20.35 41.36
N VAL A 15 26.11 19.47 40.52
CA VAL A 15 25.68 18.07 40.37
C VAL A 15 26.13 17.23 41.58
N GLU A 16 27.36 17.45 42.07
CA GLU A 16 27.90 16.77 43.25
C GLU A 16 27.09 17.09 44.53
N GLN A 17 26.65 18.35 44.69
CA GLN A 17 25.78 18.72 45.82
C GLN A 17 24.39 18.08 45.75
N LEU A 18 23.79 18.00 44.56
CA LEU A 18 22.47 17.37 44.37
C LEU A 18 22.52 15.87 44.65
N LEU A 19 23.50 15.17 44.08
CA LEU A 19 23.67 13.73 44.27
C LEU A 19 24.04 13.42 45.74
N GLY A 20 24.91 14.22 46.35
CA GLY A 20 25.25 14.12 47.76
C GLY A 20 24.05 14.31 48.70
N ARG A 21 23.08 15.16 48.34
CA ARG A 21 21.83 15.34 49.13
C ARG A 21 20.87 14.17 48.99
N VAL A 22 20.80 13.54 47.82
CA VAL A 22 19.93 12.37 47.56
C VAL A 22 20.49 11.12 48.22
N LEU A 23 21.81 10.88 48.15
CA LEU A 23 22.45 9.68 48.72
C LEU A 23 22.54 9.70 50.25
N ARG A 24 22.47 10.87 50.90
CA ARG A 24 22.57 11.02 52.36
C ARG A 24 21.21 11.01 53.09
N MET A 25 20.09 10.72 52.43
CA MET A 25 18.77 10.72 53.08
C MET A 25 18.66 9.57 54.11
N PRO A 26 18.80 9.82 55.43
CA PRO A 26 19.02 8.76 56.41
C PRO A 26 17.77 7.93 56.73
N PHE A 27 16.60 8.39 56.28
CA PHE A 27 15.28 7.81 56.60
C PHE A 27 14.49 7.41 55.34
N ALA A 28 15.15 7.25 54.19
CA ALA A 28 14.48 6.87 52.96
C ALA A 28 14.05 5.38 53.03
N THR A 29 12.74 5.13 53.06
CA THR A 29 12.15 3.80 52.95
C THR A 29 11.58 3.57 51.55
N ARG A 30 11.76 2.36 51.01
CA ARG A 30 11.30 2.01 49.67
C ARG A 30 9.77 2.07 49.60
N ARG A 31 9.25 2.83 48.65
CA ARG A 31 7.81 2.96 48.38
C ARG A 31 7.34 1.87 47.42
N ALA A 32 6.05 1.55 47.48
CA ALA A 32 5.43 0.52 46.63
C ALA A 32 5.46 0.85 45.12
N SER A 33 5.52 2.14 44.75
CA SER A 33 5.72 2.56 43.37
C SER A 33 7.21 2.78 43.10
N ASP A 34 7.76 2.05 42.13
CA ASP A 34 9.16 2.14 41.74
C ASP A 34 9.53 3.51 41.14
N GLU A 35 8.57 4.25 40.58
CA GLU A 35 8.78 5.61 40.06
C GLU A 35 9.02 6.63 41.19
N LEU A 36 8.40 6.42 42.36
CA LEU A 36 8.58 7.30 43.52
C LEU A 36 9.89 7.02 44.28
N ASN A 37 10.61 5.97 43.90
CA ASN A 37 11.93 5.63 44.43
C ASN A 37 13.08 6.22 43.59
N ARG A 38 12.79 7.12 42.63
CA ARG A 38 13.78 7.72 41.73
C ARG A 38 13.89 9.24 41.95
N ALA A 39 15.07 9.79 41.69
CA ALA A 39 15.32 11.23 41.71
C ALA A 39 15.17 11.83 40.30
N TYR A 40 14.48 12.95 40.19
CA TYR A 40 14.19 13.62 38.91
C TYR A 40 14.97 14.93 38.82
N ALA A 41 15.61 15.16 37.67
CA ALA A 41 16.29 16.41 37.34
C ALA A 41 15.79 16.90 35.98
N HIS A 42 15.35 18.15 35.89
CA HIS A 42 14.95 18.78 34.64
C HIS A 42 16.14 19.47 33.99
N VAL A 43 16.44 19.10 32.75
CA VAL A 43 17.54 19.67 31.95
C VAL A 43 16.97 20.58 30.87
N SER A 44 17.46 21.82 30.77
CA SER A 44 16.97 22.83 29.84
C SER A 44 17.81 23.00 28.56
N ASP A 45 18.69 22.04 28.23
CA ASP A 45 19.54 22.09 27.04
C ASP A 45 18.86 21.45 25.80
N ARG A 46 19.25 21.90 24.59
CA ARG A 46 18.66 21.47 23.30
C ARG A 46 19.00 20.04 22.88
N ASP A 47 19.89 19.35 23.59
CA ASP A 47 20.41 18.04 23.19
C ASP A 47 20.65 17.14 24.41
N PHE A 48 19.70 16.22 24.66
CA PHE A 48 19.71 15.28 25.79
C PHE A 48 20.96 14.38 25.79
N HIS A 49 21.44 14.00 24.60
CA HIS A 49 22.53 13.04 24.46
C HIS A 49 23.86 13.59 25.01
N THR A 50 24.06 14.91 24.85
CA THR A 50 25.24 15.61 25.37
C THR A 50 25.20 15.75 26.90
N ALA A 51 24.01 16.04 27.45
CA ALA A 51 23.80 16.17 28.90
C ALA A 51 23.91 14.81 29.61
N ALA A 52 23.34 13.75 29.03
CA ALA A 52 23.43 12.39 29.56
C ALA A 52 24.86 11.85 29.56
N SER A 53 25.62 12.09 28.48
CA SER A 53 27.04 11.69 28.40
C SER A 53 27.89 12.44 29.43
N SER A 54 27.67 13.75 29.58
CA SER A 54 28.37 14.56 30.58
C SER A 54 28.06 14.15 32.03
N LEU A 55 26.86 13.63 32.29
CA LEU A 55 26.47 13.11 33.61
C LEU A 55 27.06 11.72 33.86
N LYS A 56 27.10 10.86 32.83
CA LYS A 56 27.76 9.54 32.85
C LYS A 56 29.22 9.68 33.25
N ASP A 57 29.96 10.53 32.53
CA ASP A 57 31.41 10.69 32.74
C ASP A 57 31.72 11.20 34.16
N ARG A 58 30.86 12.05 34.73
CA ARG A 58 31.01 12.52 36.12
C ARG A 58 30.71 11.44 37.15
N LEU A 59 29.71 10.57 36.92
CA LEU A 59 29.44 9.44 37.82
C LEU A 59 30.61 8.45 37.81
N VAL A 60 31.24 8.22 36.66
CA VAL A 60 32.45 7.39 36.55
C VAL A 60 33.62 8.04 37.29
N ASP A 61 33.85 9.35 37.14
CA ASP A 61 34.87 10.11 37.88
C ASP A 61 34.67 10.02 39.41
N MET A 62 33.42 9.88 39.88
CA MET A 62 33.07 9.72 41.29
C MET A 62 33.24 8.28 41.81
N GLY A 63 33.71 7.35 40.98
CA GLY A 63 34.04 5.97 41.35
C GLY A 63 32.92 4.94 41.12
N PHE A 64 31.86 5.30 40.37
CA PHE A 64 30.85 4.33 39.95
C PHE A 64 31.33 3.54 38.71
N ASP A 65 30.99 2.25 38.65
CA ASP A 65 31.20 1.42 37.46
C ASP A 65 30.46 2.01 36.24
N GLU A 66 31.12 2.00 35.07
CA GLU A 66 30.63 2.65 33.87
C GLU A 66 29.29 2.07 33.38
N ARG A 67 29.11 0.76 33.53
CA ARG A 67 27.86 0.07 33.16
C ARG A 67 26.71 0.48 34.08
N THR A 68 26.98 0.60 35.37
CA THR A 68 26.02 1.04 36.39
C THR A 68 25.63 2.51 36.21
N ALA A 69 26.58 3.37 35.84
CA ALA A 69 26.33 4.79 35.56
C ALA A 69 25.41 4.98 34.33
N LEU A 70 25.59 4.16 33.28
CA LEU A 70 24.74 4.15 32.09
C LEU A 70 23.31 3.68 32.39
N GLU A 71 23.14 2.62 33.18
CA GLU A 71 21.82 2.08 33.53
C GLU A 71 21.01 2.98 34.48
N ALA A 72 21.70 3.83 35.26
CA ALA A 72 21.11 4.77 36.20
C ALA A 72 20.51 6.02 35.50
N ILE A 73 21.01 6.38 34.32
CA ILE A 73 20.52 7.53 33.54
C ILE A 73 19.45 7.02 32.56
N ARG A 74 18.18 7.21 32.92
CA ARG A 74 17.04 6.86 32.05
C ARG A 74 16.35 8.12 31.57
N GLU A 75 16.20 8.24 30.26
CA GLU A 75 15.27 9.20 29.66
C GLU A 75 13.86 8.82 30.10
N MET A 76 13.14 9.78 30.70
CA MET A 76 11.70 9.61 30.85
C MET A 76 11.07 9.98 29.50
N PRO A 77 10.44 9.03 28.78
CA PRO A 77 9.49 9.44 27.76
C PRO A 77 8.41 10.25 28.46
N GLN A 78 8.09 11.44 27.93
CA GLN A 78 6.93 12.19 28.41
C GLN A 78 5.71 11.29 28.20
N THR A 79 5.21 10.72 29.29
CA THR A 79 4.15 9.72 29.26
C THR A 79 2.86 10.36 28.77
N GLU A 80 2.38 9.93 27.59
CA GLU A 80 0.95 9.69 27.39
C GLU A 80 0.71 8.38 26.62
N MET A 81 -0.04 7.51 27.31
CA MET A 81 -1.04 6.56 26.82
C MET A 81 -0.62 5.18 26.26
N VAL A 82 -1.19 4.17 26.96
CA VAL A 82 -1.49 2.77 26.62
C VAL A 82 -1.28 2.38 25.15
N PHE A 83 -0.30 1.50 24.90
CA PHE A 83 -0.08 0.85 23.61
C PHE A 83 -0.86 -0.46 23.49
N THR A 84 -1.82 -0.50 22.55
CA THR A 84 -2.12 -1.72 21.80
C THR A 84 -1.23 -1.74 20.55
N PRO A 85 -0.55 -2.84 20.23
CA PRO A 85 0.41 -2.89 19.13
C PRO A 85 -0.32 -3.05 17.78
N SER A 86 -1.05 -2.03 17.32
CA SER A 86 -1.56 -2.01 15.93
C SER A 86 -1.97 -0.63 15.38
N LYS A 87 -1.94 0.46 16.17
CA LYS A 87 -2.26 1.80 15.65
C LYS A 87 -1.23 2.80 16.17
N ARG A 88 -0.73 3.65 15.28
CA ARG A 88 0.15 4.76 15.63
C ARG A 88 -0.47 5.63 16.71
N PRO A 89 0.35 6.31 17.53
CA PRO A 89 -0.07 7.59 18.08
C PRO A 89 -0.23 8.54 16.87
N ASN A 90 -1.48 8.80 16.48
CA ASN A 90 -1.77 9.97 15.68
C ASN A 90 -1.22 11.15 16.47
N LEU A 91 -0.20 11.84 15.95
CA LEU A 91 -0.01 13.25 16.29
C LEU A 91 -1.22 13.97 15.67
N LYS A 92 -2.36 13.85 16.35
CA LYS A 92 -3.55 14.66 16.17
C LYS A 92 -3.14 16.12 16.24
N LEU A 93 -3.92 17.00 15.63
CA LEU A 93 -3.72 18.43 15.82
C LEU A 93 -3.58 18.69 17.33
N ARG A 94 -2.77 19.68 17.71
CA ARG A 94 -2.97 20.27 19.03
C ARG A 94 -4.39 20.85 19.00
N ALA A 95 -5.34 20.08 19.51
CA ALA A 95 -6.69 20.54 19.70
C ALA A 95 -6.61 21.86 20.49
N PRO A 96 -7.39 22.88 20.13
CA PRO A 96 -7.29 24.19 20.71
C PRO A 96 -7.41 24.08 22.22
N VAL A 97 -6.38 24.55 22.90
CA VAL A 97 -6.26 24.55 24.34
C VAL A 97 -6.86 25.87 24.82
N ILE A 98 -8.08 25.83 25.33
CA ILE A 98 -8.69 26.97 26.00
C ILE A 98 -8.26 26.92 27.46
N SER A 99 -7.50 27.93 27.91
CA SER A 99 -7.07 28.04 29.29
C SER A 99 -8.06 28.87 30.09
N LEU A 100 -8.65 28.30 31.13
CA LEU A 100 -9.64 28.94 31.99
C LEU A 100 -9.12 29.04 33.42
N GLY A 101 -9.41 30.15 34.08
CA GLY A 101 -9.07 30.34 35.49
C GLY A 101 -9.92 29.52 36.46
N VAL A 102 -11.08 29.02 36.02
CA VAL A 102 -12.00 28.21 36.82
C VAL A 102 -12.59 27.11 35.95
N ARG A 103 -12.84 25.94 36.54
CA ARG A 103 -13.50 24.83 35.85
C ARG A 103 -14.93 25.22 35.47
N PRO A 104 -15.33 25.12 34.19
CA PRO A 104 -16.68 25.47 33.78
C PRO A 104 -17.71 24.50 34.38
N ASP A 105 -18.89 25.03 34.75
CA ASP A 105 -20.00 24.20 35.24
C ASP A 105 -20.63 23.44 34.06
N GLN A 106 -20.59 22.11 34.13
CA GLN A 106 -21.08 21.22 33.07
C GLN A 106 -22.52 20.74 33.32
N LYS A 107 -23.21 21.20 34.38
CA LYS A 107 -24.57 20.72 34.73
C LYS A 107 -25.62 20.96 33.64
N SER A 108 -25.47 22.01 32.85
CA SER A 108 -26.36 22.36 31.74
C SER A 108 -25.90 21.82 30.38
N TRP A 109 -24.77 21.12 30.33
CA TRP A 109 -24.18 20.69 29.07
C TRP A 109 -24.91 19.48 28.51
N THR A 110 -25.06 19.44 27.19
CA THR A 110 -25.61 18.28 26.51
C THR A 110 -24.59 17.14 26.50
N PRO A 111 -25.02 15.88 26.32
CA PRO A 111 -24.10 14.76 26.15
C PRO A 111 -23.11 14.97 24.99
N GLU A 112 -23.53 15.65 23.92
CA GLU A 112 -22.68 16.01 22.78
C GLU A 112 -21.58 17.01 23.16
N MET A 113 -21.88 18.02 23.98
CA MET A 113 -20.89 18.97 24.51
C MET A 113 -19.87 18.29 25.42
N ILE A 114 -20.32 17.37 26.27
CA ILE A 114 -19.44 16.59 27.15
C ILE A 114 -18.52 15.70 26.32
N ALA A 115 -19.06 14.97 25.32
CA ALA A 115 -18.26 14.14 24.43
C ALA A 115 -17.29 14.97 23.56
N ALA A 116 -17.64 16.23 23.26
CA ALA A 116 -16.81 17.15 22.50
C ALA A 116 -15.64 17.74 23.30
N THR A 117 -15.53 17.49 24.61
CA THR A 117 -14.57 18.17 25.48
C THR A 117 -13.76 17.24 26.36
N THR A 118 -12.50 17.59 26.57
CA THR A 118 -11.65 17.02 27.62
C THR A 118 -11.15 18.16 28.50
N ILE A 119 -11.38 18.08 29.81
CA ILE A 119 -11.00 19.12 30.77
C ILE A 119 -9.96 18.54 31.74
N VAL A 120 -8.78 19.15 31.78
CA VAL A 120 -7.66 18.73 32.62
C VAL A 120 -7.22 19.90 33.50
N ASP A 121 -6.84 19.62 34.75
CA ASP A 121 -6.25 20.63 35.64
C ASP A 121 -4.88 21.06 35.11
N ASN A 122 -4.63 22.37 35.06
CA ASN A 122 -3.37 22.91 34.51
C ASN A 122 -2.26 23.02 35.57
N GLY A 123 -2.50 22.63 36.83
CA GLY A 123 -1.53 22.66 37.92
C GLY A 123 -1.21 24.05 38.46
N LEU A 124 -1.83 25.10 37.91
CA LEU A 124 -1.70 26.50 38.30
C LEU A 124 -3.00 27.07 38.89
N GLY A 125 -3.92 26.19 39.29
CA GLY A 125 -5.21 26.57 39.88
C GLY A 125 -6.31 26.87 38.85
N GLY A 126 -6.13 26.52 37.58
CA GLY A 126 -7.13 26.62 36.52
C GLY A 126 -7.30 25.30 35.76
N VAL A 127 -8.01 25.35 34.63
CA VAL A 127 -8.21 24.17 33.76
C VAL A 127 -7.87 24.46 32.31
N THR A 128 -7.48 23.41 31.61
CA THR A 128 -7.34 23.36 30.16
C THR A 128 -8.52 22.59 29.58
N VAL A 129 -9.27 23.24 28.70
CA VAL A 129 -10.34 22.61 27.91
C VAL A 129 -9.81 22.34 26.50
N THR A 130 -9.94 21.09 26.07
CA THR A 130 -9.52 20.62 24.76
C THR A 130 -10.74 20.14 23.98
N LEU A 131 -10.89 20.58 22.72
CA LEU A 131 -12.01 20.18 21.86
C LEU A 131 -11.69 18.90 21.08
N SER A 132 -12.65 17.98 20.99
CA SER A 132 -12.50 16.74 20.20
C SER A 132 -12.51 17.02 18.69
N GLU A 133 -11.68 16.29 17.92
CA GLU A 133 -11.66 16.32 16.46
C GLU A 133 -12.89 15.65 15.82
N GLU A 134 -13.61 14.83 16.60
CA GLU A 134 -14.80 14.09 16.18
C GLU A 134 -16.10 14.81 16.56
N ALA A 135 -16.01 15.91 17.32
CA ALA A 135 -17.17 16.70 17.73
C ALA A 135 -17.92 17.31 16.53
N SER A 136 -19.23 17.47 16.66
CA SER A 136 -20.03 18.20 15.67
C SER A 136 -19.72 19.71 15.74
N ASP A 137 -19.90 20.42 14.62
CA ASP A 137 -19.70 21.88 14.55
C ASP A 137 -20.59 22.61 15.55
N LYS A 138 -21.82 22.09 15.73
CA LYS A 138 -22.77 22.56 16.74
C LYS A 138 -22.20 22.41 18.16
N ALA A 139 -21.71 21.23 18.52
CA ALA A 139 -21.13 20.98 19.84
C ALA A 139 -19.89 21.85 20.10
N ILE A 140 -19.04 22.08 19.08
CA ILE A 140 -17.90 22.99 19.18
C ILE A 140 -18.36 24.40 19.53
N ARG A 141 -19.33 24.95 18.78
CA ARG A 141 -19.88 26.30 19.02
C ARG A 141 -20.53 26.43 20.40
N GLU A 142 -21.32 25.44 20.79
CA GLU A 142 -22.01 25.43 22.10
C GLU A 142 -21.00 25.37 23.25
N VAL A 143 -19.95 24.56 23.13
CA VAL A 143 -18.89 24.47 24.15
C VAL A 143 -18.11 25.77 24.25
N THR A 144 -17.63 26.34 23.14
CA THR A 144 -16.84 27.58 23.19
C THR A 144 -17.68 28.72 23.79
N GLN A 145 -18.95 28.81 23.43
CA GLN A 145 -19.89 29.79 23.99
C GLN A 145 -20.15 29.57 25.49
N ALA A 146 -20.12 28.33 25.96
CA ALA A 146 -20.31 28.01 27.38
C ALA A 146 -19.05 28.28 28.23
N VAL A 147 -17.85 28.24 27.64
CA VAL A 147 -16.58 28.36 28.37
C VAL A 147 -15.86 29.70 28.22
N ILE A 148 -16.15 30.46 27.15
CA ILE A 148 -15.55 31.78 26.90
C ILE A 148 -16.59 32.87 27.17
N VAL A 149 -16.23 33.83 28.02
CA VAL A 149 -17.14 34.90 28.47
C VAL A 149 -17.52 35.86 27.33
N ASN A 150 -16.56 36.16 26.43
CA ASN A 150 -16.81 37.04 25.30
C ASN A 150 -17.40 36.24 24.12
N ALA A 151 -18.63 36.57 23.72
CA ALA A 151 -19.34 35.86 22.66
C ALA A 151 -18.65 35.97 21.28
N ASP A 152 -18.06 37.12 20.94
CA ASP A 152 -17.37 37.31 19.66
C ASP A 152 -16.05 36.52 19.61
N GLU A 153 -15.34 36.48 20.74
CA GLU A 153 -14.13 35.68 20.90
C GLU A 153 -14.45 34.17 20.85
N ALA A 154 -15.54 33.75 21.50
CA ALA A 154 -16.03 32.37 21.49
C ALA A 154 -16.38 31.91 20.07
N ALA A 155 -17.07 32.76 19.30
CA ALA A 155 -17.40 32.50 17.91
C ALA A 155 -16.13 32.44 17.04
N THR A 156 -15.20 33.38 17.23
CA THR A 156 -13.94 33.41 16.47
C THR A 156 -13.11 32.15 16.71
N ILE A 157 -12.97 31.71 17.96
CA ILE A 157 -12.22 30.49 18.32
C ILE A 157 -12.92 29.24 17.79
N ALA A 158 -14.25 29.16 17.87
CA ALA A 158 -15.02 28.05 17.33
C ALA A 158 -14.83 27.91 15.81
N GLU A 159 -15.04 29.00 15.06
CA GLU A 159 -14.93 28.97 13.60
C GLU A 159 -13.48 28.74 13.15
N ALA A 160 -12.50 29.35 13.82
CA ALA A 160 -11.08 29.08 13.55
C ALA A 160 -10.75 27.60 13.75
N TYR A 161 -11.24 26.97 14.82
CA TYR A 161 -11.04 25.54 15.03
C TYR A 161 -11.77 24.67 14.01
N ILE A 162 -13.03 24.97 13.69
CA ILE A 162 -13.80 24.21 12.68
C ILE A 162 -13.07 24.26 11.33
N ILE A 163 -12.64 25.45 10.89
CA ILE A 163 -11.88 25.65 9.65
C ILE A 163 -10.54 24.90 9.73
N GLN A 164 -9.81 25.01 10.83
CA GLN A 164 -8.51 24.34 10.99
C GLN A 164 -8.64 22.81 10.99
N ARG A 165 -9.64 22.27 11.68
CA ARG A 165 -9.96 20.84 11.76
C ARG A 165 -10.41 20.29 10.41
N GLU A 166 -11.21 21.05 9.67
CA GLU A 166 -11.61 20.67 8.32
C GLU A 166 -10.42 20.75 7.36
N ALA A 167 -9.56 21.77 7.46
CA ALA A 167 -8.35 21.89 6.67
C ALA A 167 -7.31 20.79 6.96
N SER A 168 -7.32 20.22 8.16
CA SER A 168 -6.44 19.09 8.51
C SER A 168 -6.92 17.73 8.03
N ARG A 169 -8.21 17.61 7.66
CA ARG A 169 -8.75 16.35 7.13
C ARG A 169 -8.29 16.14 5.70
N ALA A 170 -7.90 14.90 5.40
CA ALA A 170 -7.53 14.54 4.04
C ALA A 170 -8.72 14.79 3.09
N PRO A 171 -8.48 15.07 1.80
CA PRO A 171 -9.54 15.25 0.79
C PRO A 171 -10.66 14.20 0.86
N ALA A 172 -10.32 12.91 0.95
CA ALA A 172 -11.29 11.82 1.05
C ALA A 172 -12.16 11.89 2.31
N GLU A 173 -11.61 12.31 3.45
CA GLU A 173 -12.36 12.44 4.71
C GLU A 173 -13.36 13.59 4.69
N ARG A 174 -13.10 14.60 3.85
CA ARG A 174 -14.04 15.69 3.53
C ARG A 174 -15.11 15.29 2.50
N GLY A 175 -15.16 14.02 2.10
CA GLY A 175 -16.12 13.52 1.12
C GLY A 175 -15.77 13.87 -0.34
N LYS A 176 -14.56 14.37 -0.61
CA LYS A 176 -14.12 14.57 -1.99
C LYS A 176 -13.93 13.21 -2.69
N ILE A 177 -14.22 13.20 -3.98
CA ILE A 177 -14.01 12.07 -4.87
C ILE A 177 -13.00 12.49 -5.93
N LEU A 178 -11.97 11.68 -6.15
CA LEU A 178 -11.00 11.85 -7.22
C LEU A 178 -11.30 10.81 -8.30
N TYR A 179 -11.88 11.28 -9.41
CA TYR A 179 -12.15 10.46 -10.59
C TYR A 179 -10.92 10.30 -11.45
N VAL A 180 -10.69 9.09 -11.93
CA VAL A 180 -9.57 8.72 -12.80
C VAL A 180 -10.16 8.03 -14.03
N PRO A 181 -9.96 8.58 -15.24
CA PRO A 181 -10.46 7.96 -16.46
C PRO A 181 -9.91 6.54 -16.65
N GLN A 182 -10.72 5.65 -17.23
CA GLN A 182 -10.30 4.29 -17.60
C GLN A 182 -10.53 4.01 -19.07
N LEU A 183 -9.74 3.08 -19.61
CA LEU A 183 -9.92 2.58 -20.97
C LEU A 183 -11.22 1.80 -21.08
N ALA A 184 -12.02 2.15 -22.08
CA ALA A 184 -13.28 1.51 -22.39
C ALA A 184 -13.46 1.33 -23.90
N LEU A 185 -14.39 0.45 -24.30
CA LEU A 185 -14.91 0.36 -25.65
C LEU A 185 -16.34 0.91 -25.67
N ASP A 186 -16.72 1.50 -26.80
CA ASP A 186 -18.09 1.94 -27.01
C ASP A 186 -18.94 0.76 -27.49
N GLU A 187 -19.81 0.28 -26.63
CA GLU A 187 -20.81 -0.73 -26.93
C GLU A 187 -22.20 -0.09 -26.93
N GLU A 188 -22.75 0.14 -28.12
CA GLU A 188 -24.08 0.73 -28.33
C GLU A 188 -24.30 2.09 -27.61
N GLY A 189 -23.26 2.93 -27.52
CA GLY A 189 -23.30 4.23 -26.85
C GLY A 189 -23.00 4.17 -25.34
N GLN A 190 -22.61 3.00 -24.82
CA GLN A 190 -22.17 2.81 -23.44
C GLN A 190 -20.68 2.49 -23.39
N ALA A 191 -19.96 3.17 -22.50
CA ALA A 191 -18.54 2.90 -22.27
C ALA A 191 -18.38 1.66 -21.38
N GLU A 192 -18.02 0.53 -21.98
CA GLU A 192 -17.69 -0.70 -21.25
C GLU A 192 -16.19 -0.79 -20.98
N LEU A 193 -15.80 -1.00 -19.73
CA LEU A 193 -14.40 -1.06 -19.34
C LEU A 193 -13.66 -2.19 -20.06
N VAL A 194 -12.45 -1.90 -20.53
CA VAL A 194 -11.57 -2.93 -21.08
C VAL A 194 -10.91 -3.67 -19.93
N TRP A 195 -11.31 -4.92 -19.71
CA TRP A 195 -10.66 -5.84 -18.78
C TRP A 195 -9.58 -6.67 -19.50
N PRO A 196 -8.61 -7.28 -18.77
CA PRO A 196 -7.69 -8.24 -19.37
C PRO A 196 -8.42 -9.35 -20.15
N GLU A 197 -9.56 -9.81 -19.64
CA GLU A 197 -10.41 -10.80 -20.29
C GLU A 197 -11.02 -10.28 -21.60
N THR A 198 -11.40 -9.00 -21.66
CA THR A 198 -11.84 -8.33 -22.89
C THR A 198 -10.76 -8.42 -23.97
N LEU A 199 -9.50 -8.17 -23.62
CA LEU A 199 -8.36 -8.25 -24.55
C LEU A 199 -8.14 -9.68 -25.07
N VAL A 200 -8.19 -10.67 -24.17
CA VAL A 200 -8.06 -12.08 -24.54
C VAL A 200 -9.17 -12.49 -25.53
N ASN A 201 -10.41 -12.06 -25.29
CA ASN A 201 -11.54 -12.32 -26.19
C ASN A 201 -11.38 -11.62 -27.55
N LEU A 202 -11.00 -10.33 -27.56
CA LEU A 202 -10.73 -9.58 -28.80
C LEU A 202 -9.62 -10.23 -29.63
N GLY A 203 -8.59 -10.76 -28.98
CA GLY A 203 -7.51 -11.51 -29.62
C GLY A 203 -7.89 -12.89 -30.15
N GLY A 204 -9.18 -13.24 -30.14
CA GLY A 204 -9.74 -14.45 -30.71
C GLY A 204 -9.58 -15.68 -29.84
N TRP A 205 -9.51 -15.52 -28.51
CA TRP A 205 -9.43 -16.68 -27.62
C TRP A 205 -10.69 -17.54 -27.71
N ASN A 206 -10.55 -18.72 -28.30
CA ASN A 206 -11.58 -19.74 -28.30
C ASN A 206 -10.91 -21.12 -28.36
N LEU A 207 -11.04 -21.88 -27.28
CA LEU A 207 -10.40 -23.18 -27.15
C LEU A 207 -10.83 -24.17 -28.26
N SER A 208 -11.99 -23.98 -28.87
CA SER A 208 -12.46 -24.79 -30.00
C SER A 208 -11.63 -24.56 -31.28
N SER A 209 -11.03 -23.38 -31.45
CA SER A 209 -10.31 -22.98 -32.65
C SER A 209 -8.79 -22.89 -32.48
N VAL A 210 -8.27 -22.97 -31.25
CA VAL A 210 -6.82 -23.00 -31.03
C VAL A 210 -6.21 -24.38 -31.37
N PRO A 211 -4.91 -24.43 -31.72
CA PRO A 211 -4.18 -25.68 -31.90
C PRO A 211 -4.22 -26.59 -30.67
N ALA A 212 -4.26 -27.90 -30.89
CA ALA A 212 -4.22 -28.94 -29.85
C ALA A 212 -2.82 -29.56 -29.71
N ASP A 213 -1.80 -28.85 -30.19
CA ASP A 213 -0.40 -29.27 -30.16
C ASP A 213 0.22 -29.04 -28.77
N LEU A 214 1.22 -29.86 -28.45
CA LEU A 214 2.11 -29.67 -27.29
C LEU A 214 3.57 -29.59 -27.76
N PRO A 215 4.03 -28.41 -28.21
CA PRO A 215 5.41 -28.23 -28.65
C PRO A 215 6.41 -28.65 -27.57
N GLY A 216 7.44 -29.40 -27.97
CA GLY A 216 8.49 -29.87 -27.06
C GLY A 216 8.07 -31.01 -26.12
N PHE A 217 6.84 -31.52 -26.23
CA PHE A 217 6.42 -32.73 -25.53
C PHE A 217 6.96 -33.97 -26.26
N ALA A 218 7.73 -34.79 -25.54
CA ALA A 218 8.27 -36.04 -26.07
C ALA A 218 8.29 -37.13 -24.99
N LEU A 219 8.12 -38.36 -25.44
CA LEU A 219 8.30 -39.59 -24.67
C LEU A 219 9.48 -40.35 -25.25
N ASP A 220 10.33 -40.91 -24.39
CA ASP A 220 11.36 -41.84 -24.84
C ASP A 220 10.75 -43.17 -25.34
N GLU A 221 11.51 -43.95 -26.12
CA GLU A 221 11.04 -45.18 -26.76
C GLU A 221 10.54 -46.24 -25.76
N THR A 222 10.97 -46.13 -24.51
CA THR A 222 10.63 -47.05 -23.42
C THR A 222 9.45 -46.55 -22.57
N GLY A 223 9.01 -45.31 -22.77
CA GLY A 223 7.97 -44.65 -21.98
C GLY A 223 8.34 -44.46 -20.51
N HIS A 224 9.64 -44.45 -20.18
CA HIS A 224 10.18 -44.22 -18.84
C HIS A 224 10.54 -42.76 -18.61
N THR A 225 10.81 -42.00 -19.66
CA THR A 225 11.21 -40.59 -19.57
C THR A 225 10.25 -39.73 -20.40
N ALA A 226 9.68 -38.71 -19.76
CA ALA A 226 8.95 -37.65 -20.45
C ALA A 226 9.78 -36.37 -20.41
N SER A 227 9.88 -35.68 -21.55
CA SER A 227 10.38 -34.30 -21.56
C SER A 227 9.32 -33.33 -22.04
N LEU A 228 9.22 -32.19 -21.35
CA LEU A 228 8.40 -31.05 -21.70
C LEU A 228 9.32 -29.83 -21.75
N ASP A 229 9.45 -29.20 -22.92
CA ASP A 229 10.12 -27.91 -23.04
C ASP A 229 9.09 -26.80 -22.77
N VAL A 230 9.28 -26.05 -21.68
CA VAL A 230 8.46 -24.88 -21.33
C VAL A 230 9.31 -23.64 -21.47
N GLU A 231 9.07 -22.84 -22.50
CA GLU A 231 9.74 -21.54 -22.71
C GLU A 231 11.28 -21.60 -22.65
N GLY A 232 11.86 -22.70 -23.13
CA GLY A 232 13.32 -22.94 -23.14
C GLY A 232 13.85 -23.64 -21.89
N ASP A 233 12.99 -23.93 -20.91
CA ASP A 233 13.31 -24.72 -19.73
C ASP A 233 12.80 -26.16 -19.92
N ARG A 234 13.74 -27.08 -20.13
CA ARG A 234 13.42 -28.49 -20.41
C ARG A 234 13.17 -29.24 -19.11
N ILE A 235 11.91 -29.49 -18.80
CA ILE A 235 11.51 -30.36 -17.70
C ILE A 235 11.63 -31.82 -18.19
N VAL A 236 12.62 -32.55 -17.66
CA VAL A 236 12.78 -33.99 -17.89
C VAL A 236 12.35 -34.73 -16.63
N ILE A 237 11.40 -35.65 -16.77
CA ILE A 237 10.91 -36.50 -15.67
C ILE A 237 11.23 -37.95 -16.03
N ASP A 238 12.13 -38.54 -15.26
CA ASP A 238 12.49 -39.95 -15.31
C ASP A 238 11.66 -40.72 -14.28
N TYR A 239 10.92 -41.72 -14.75
CA TYR A 239 10.07 -42.59 -13.94
C TYR A 239 10.76 -43.91 -13.57
N GLY A 240 12.01 -44.14 -14.00
CA GLY A 240 12.80 -45.33 -13.70
C GLY A 240 12.23 -46.63 -14.29
N ALA A 241 13.07 -47.66 -14.32
CA ALA A 241 12.68 -49.03 -14.70
C ALA A 241 11.91 -49.75 -13.57
N ASP A 242 11.95 -49.24 -12.34
CA ASP A 242 11.40 -49.91 -11.15
C ASP A 242 9.97 -49.46 -10.84
N GLU A 243 9.02 -49.90 -11.66
CA GLU A 243 7.67 -50.37 -11.27
C GLU A 243 6.86 -50.74 -12.54
N PRO A 244 7.24 -51.77 -13.33
CA PRO A 244 6.47 -52.12 -14.53
C PRO A 244 5.25 -53.00 -14.22
N GLU A 245 5.28 -53.78 -13.13
CA GLU A 245 4.34 -54.90 -12.94
C GLU A 245 3.15 -54.58 -12.01
N LEU A 246 3.23 -53.59 -11.11
CA LEU A 246 2.17 -53.32 -10.13
C LEU A 246 1.11 -52.29 -10.57
N LYS A 247 1.24 -51.68 -11.75
CA LYS A 247 0.27 -50.71 -12.31
C LYS A 247 -0.27 -51.08 -13.70
N LEU A 248 0.08 -52.27 -14.23
CA LEU A 248 -0.39 -52.71 -15.54
C LEU A 248 -1.87 -53.16 -15.50
N ASP A 249 -2.37 -53.65 -14.36
CA ASP A 249 -3.78 -54.02 -14.17
C ASP A 249 -4.74 -52.83 -14.13
N GLU A 250 -4.25 -51.60 -13.85
CA GLU A 250 -5.06 -50.38 -13.98
C GLU A 250 -5.14 -49.86 -15.42
N ALA A 251 -4.21 -50.25 -16.31
CA ALA A 251 -4.08 -49.72 -17.67
C ALA A 251 -5.07 -50.35 -18.68
N THR A 252 -5.62 -51.52 -18.39
CA THR A 252 -6.58 -52.24 -19.27
C THR A 252 -7.93 -51.52 -19.39
N HIS A 253 -8.23 -50.54 -18.53
CA HIS A 253 -9.46 -49.75 -18.58
C HIS A 253 -9.30 -48.36 -19.22
N TRP A 254 -8.10 -47.98 -19.67
CA TRP A 254 -7.86 -46.67 -20.28
C TRP A 254 -7.93 -46.73 -21.80
N ASP A 255 -8.98 -46.13 -22.36
CA ASP A 255 -9.03 -45.71 -23.76
C ASP A 255 -8.73 -44.20 -23.89
N ALA A 256 -8.58 -43.71 -25.13
CA ALA A 256 -8.37 -42.29 -25.39
C ALA A 256 -9.49 -41.41 -24.80
N SER A 257 -10.73 -41.94 -24.75
CA SER A 257 -11.88 -41.26 -24.16
C SER A 257 -11.76 -41.13 -22.64
N ALA A 258 -11.30 -42.18 -21.94
CA ALA A 258 -11.07 -42.19 -20.50
C ALA A 258 -9.95 -41.22 -20.12
N LEU A 259 -8.85 -41.20 -20.91
CA LEU A 259 -7.77 -40.24 -20.73
C LEU A 259 -8.26 -38.79 -20.90
N SER A 260 -9.03 -38.53 -21.96
CA SER A 260 -9.60 -37.20 -22.22
C SER A 260 -10.53 -36.73 -21.10
N ARG A 261 -11.40 -37.62 -20.57
CA ARG A 261 -12.28 -37.32 -19.43
C ARG A 261 -11.52 -37.12 -18.11
N TRP A 262 -10.40 -37.80 -17.93
CA TRP A 262 -9.55 -37.57 -16.77
C TRP A 262 -8.85 -36.21 -16.85
N LEU A 263 -8.34 -35.85 -18.03
CA LEU A 263 -7.76 -34.53 -18.28
C LEU A 263 -8.80 -33.43 -18.08
N ASP A 264 -9.99 -33.55 -18.68
CA ASP A 264 -11.11 -32.61 -18.51
C ASP A 264 -11.40 -32.32 -17.03
N ARG A 265 -11.58 -33.39 -16.23
CA ARG A 265 -11.89 -33.27 -14.80
C ARG A 265 -10.76 -32.68 -13.97
N THR A 266 -9.50 -32.85 -14.39
CA THR A 266 -8.32 -32.43 -13.62
C THR A 266 -7.66 -31.14 -14.11
N THR A 267 -8.06 -30.62 -15.27
CA THR A 267 -7.51 -29.37 -15.87
C THR A 267 -8.56 -28.31 -16.17
N ARG A 268 -9.75 -28.46 -15.59
CA ARG A 268 -10.91 -27.60 -15.82
C ARG A 268 -10.56 -26.11 -15.75
N GLN A 269 -10.99 -25.37 -16.77
CA GLN A 269 -10.94 -23.91 -16.82
C GLN A 269 -12.30 -23.34 -16.38
N ALA A 270 -12.30 -22.33 -15.51
CA ALA A 270 -13.54 -21.78 -14.93
C ALA A 270 -14.44 -21.09 -15.96
N ASP A 271 -13.83 -20.52 -17.00
CA ASP A 271 -14.42 -19.72 -18.05
C ASP A 271 -14.72 -20.51 -19.35
N VAL A 272 -14.49 -21.83 -19.36
CA VAL A 272 -14.70 -22.70 -20.53
C VAL A 272 -15.75 -23.75 -20.21
N SER A 273 -16.70 -23.98 -21.13
CA SER A 273 -17.69 -25.03 -20.97
C SER A 273 -17.03 -26.41 -20.99
N GLN A 274 -17.58 -27.34 -20.20
CA GLN A 274 -17.04 -28.69 -20.11
C GLN A 274 -16.99 -29.39 -21.49
N LEU A 275 -18.00 -29.17 -22.35
CA LEU A 275 -18.04 -29.76 -23.69
C LEU A 275 -16.87 -29.29 -24.55
N VAL A 276 -16.56 -27.99 -24.53
CA VAL A 276 -15.45 -27.40 -25.29
C VAL A 276 -14.11 -27.90 -24.73
N PHE A 277 -13.98 -27.97 -23.41
CA PHE A 277 -12.75 -28.37 -22.76
C PHE A 277 -12.44 -29.87 -22.96
N LEU A 278 -13.45 -30.73 -22.86
CA LEU A 278 -13.33 -32.15 -23.16
C LEU A 278 -12.92 -32.39 -24.61
N GLU A 279 -13.51 -31.66 -25.56
CA GLU A 279 -13.14 -31.78 -26.97
C GLU A 279 -11.71 -31.30 -27.23
N TYR A 280 -11.25 -30.25 -26.53
CA TYR A 280 -9.84 -29.86 -26.58
C TYR A 280 -8.92 -30.99 -26.07
N CYS A 281 -9.21 -31.57 -24.90
CA CYS A 281 -8.44 -32.70 -24.35
C CYS A 281 -8.42 -33.89 -25.32
N ARG A 282 -9.55 -34.20 -25.95
CA ARG A 282 -9.66 -35.27 -26.95
C ARG A 282 -8.77 -35.01 -28.17
N ARG A 283 -8.76 -33.78 -28.70
CA ARG A 283 -7.89 -33.40 -29.82
C ARG A 283 -6.42 -33.50 -29.46
N VAL A 284 -6.03 -33.06 -28.26
CA VAL A 284 -4.63 -33.17 -27.78
C VAL A 284 -4.20 -34.64 -27.72
N VAL A 285 -5.02 -35.51 -27.09
CA VAL A 285 -4.72 -36.95 -27.00
C VAL A 285 -4.62 -37.58 -28.40
N GLN A 286 -5.55 -37.25 -29.29
CA GLN A 286 -5.54 -37.76 -30.67
C GLN A 286 -4.28 -37.32 -31.42
N GLU A 287 -3.90 -36.05 -31.33
CA GLU A 287 -2.73 -35.50 -32.02
C GLU A 287 -1.42 -36.17 -31.55
N LEU A 288 -1.27 -36.41 -30.25
CA LEU A 288 -0.12 -37.13 -29.71
C LEU A 288 -0.07 -38.60 -30.17
N VAL A 289 -1.22 -39.26 -30.25
CA VAL A 289 -1.32 -40.64 -30.78
C VAL A 289 -0.99 -40.67 -32.27
N ASP A 290 -1.47 -39.69 -33.04
CA ASP A 290 -1.19 -39.57 -34.47
C ASP A 290 0.30 -39.27 -34.73
N GLN A 291 0.99 -38.63 -33.78
CA GLN A 291 2.46 -38.44 -33.77
C GLN A 291 3.24 -39.71 -33.39
N GLY A 292 2.57 -40.82 -33.12
CA GLY A 292 3.18 -42.12 -32.83
C GLY A 292 3.41 -42.42 -31.34
N ILE A 293 2.92 -41.56 -30.44
CA ILE A 293 3.04 -41.80 -29.00
C ILE A 293 1.98 -42.81 -28.56
N SER A 294 2.40 -43.89 -27.89
CA SER A 294 1.46 -44.92 -27.44
C SER A 294 0.52 -44.40 -26.34
N LEU A 295 -0.75 -44.82 -26.40
CA LEU A 295 -1.76 -44.47 -25.37
C LEU A 295 -1.32 -44.92 -23.97
N ALA A 296 -0.74 -46.12 -23.86
CA ALA A 296 -0.21 -46.63 -22.59
C ALA A 296 0.88 -45.71 -22.02
N GLY A 297 1.77 -45.19 -22.87
CA GLY A 297 2.76 -44.19 -22.50
C GLY A 297 2.11 -42.91 -21.97
N LEU A 298 1.13 -42.35 -22.69
CA LEU A 298 0.40 -41.15 -22.26
C LEU A 298 -0.30 -41.33 -20.90
N VAL A 299 -0.93 -42.49 -20.67
CA VAL A 299 -1.60 -42.81 -19.40
C VAL A 299 -0.59 -42.89 -18.24
N ARG A 300 0.59 -43.47 -18.48
CA ARG A 300 1.66 -43.56 -17.48
C ARG A 300 2.14 -42.18 -17.04
N ILE A 301 2.21 -41.23 -17.97
CA ILE A 301 2.68 -39.86 -17.71
C ILE A 301 1.54 -38.83 -17.64
N ARG A 302 0.31 -39.27 -17.35
CA ARG A 302 -0.90 -38.44 -17.41
C ARG A 302 -0.80 -37.14 -16.59
N ASP A 303 -0.11 -37.14 -15.45
CA ASP A 303 0.10 -35.93 -14.62
C ASP A 303 1.08 -34.91 -15.25
N THR A 304 2.00 -35.39 -16.10
CA THR A 304 2.90 -34.52 -16.88
C THR A 304 2.18 -33.98 -18.11
N LEU A 305 1.42 -34.82 -18.80
CA LEU A 305 0.50 -34.38 -19.86
C LEU A 305 -0.48 -33.31 -19.36
N ARG A 306 -1.03 -33.51 -18.15
CA ARG A 306 -1.87 -32.54 -17.46
C ARG A 306 -1.20 -31.17 -17.33
N ARG A 307 0.04 -31.15 -16.85
CA ARG A 307 0.82 -29.91 -16.67
C ARG A 307 1.13 -29.23 -18.00
N ALA A 308 1.50 -30.01 -19.01
CA ALA A 308 1.75 -29.52 -20.37
C ALA A 308 0.52 -28.84 -20.97
N ILE A 309 -0.67 -29.44 -20.81
CA ILE A 309 -1.94 -28.86 -21.28
C ILE A 309 -2.25 -27.54 -20.57
N ILE A 310 -2.10 -27.46 -19.24
CA ILE A 310 -2.32 -26.22 -18.48
C ILE A 310 -1.40 -25.11 -18.98
N GLU A 311 -0.12 -25.44 -19.20
CA GLU A 311 0.86 -24.47 -19.67
C GLU A 311 0.56 -24.01 -21.10
N ARG A 312 0.23 -24.95 -21.99
CA ARG A 312 -0.12 -24.64 -23.38
C ARG A 312 -1.33 -23.71 -23.45
N ILE A 313 -2.36 -23.95 -22.63
CA ILE A 313 -3.53 -23.06 -22.54
C ILE A 313 -3.11 -21.67 -22.06
N ARG A 314 -2.25 -21.57 -21.03
CA ARG A 314 -1.75 -20.28 -20.53
C ARG A 314 -1.00 -19.52 -21.63
N GLN A 315 -0.11 -20.18 -22.37
CA GLN A 315 0.63 -19.59 -23.48
C GLN A 315 -0.31 -19.10 -24.58
N LEU A 316 -1.25 -19.93 -25.04
CA LEU A 316 -2.19 -19.55 -26.09
C LEU A 316 -3.12 -18.41 -25.64
N ARG A 317 -3.51 -18.37 -24.35
CA ARG A 317 -4.25 -17.24 -23.75
C ARG A 317 -3.43 -15.97 -23.76
N HIS A 318 -2.17 -16.04 -23.34
CA HIS A 318 -1.28 -14.90 -23.34
C HIS A 318 -1.09 -14.35 -24.76
N GLN A 319 -0.87 -15.22 -25.75
CA GLN A 319 -0.79 -14.83 -27.16
C GLN A 319 -2.07 -14.17 -27.66
N ALA A 320 -3.25 -14.66 -27.25
CA ALA A 320 -4.52 -14.00 -27.55
C ALA A 320 -4.59 -12.62 -26.89
N GLY A 321 -4.24 -12.50 -25.62
CA GLY A 321 -4.16 -11.22 -24.92
C GLY A 321 -3.23 -10.22 -25.62
N GLN A 322 -2.04 -10.66 -26.06
CA GLN A 322 -1.09 -9.84 -26.81
C GLN A 322 -1.68 -9.34 -28.14
N ARG A 323 -2.40 -10.19 -28.87
CA ARG A 323 -3.14 -9.77 -30.07
C ARG A 323 -4.23 -8.75 -29.73
N GLY A 324 -4.99 -8.98 -28.66
CA GLY A 324 -6.00 -8.03 -28.18
C GLY A 324 -5.43 -6.66 -27.82
N VAL A 325 -4.28 -6.62 -27.13
CA VAL A 325 -3.55 -5.38 -26.87
C VAL A 325 -3.15 -4.72 -28.19
N GLN A 326 -2.60 -5.47 -29.15
CA GLN A 326 -2.25 -4.92 -30.46
C GLN A 326 -3.46 -4.28 -31.16
N MET A 327 -4.63 -4.94 -31.13
CA MET A 327 -5.86 -4.39 -31.68
C MET A 327 -6.29 -3.11 -30.95
N LEU A 328 -6.27 -3.09 -29.61
CA LEU A 328 -6.57 -1.91 -28.80
C LEU A 328 -5.68 -0.70 -29.17
N MET A 329 -4.41 -0.96 -29.47
CA MET A 329 -3.44 0.07 -29.85
C MET A 329 -3.63 0.60 -31.27
N LYS A 330 -3.96 -0.28 -32.24
CA LYS A 330 -3.82 0.03 -33.68
C LYS A 330 -5.10 0.00 -34.49
N GLU A 331 -6.08 -0.81 -34.09
CA GLU A 331 -7.23 -1.16 -34.92
C GLU A 331 -8.55 -0.66 -34.31
N LEU A 332 -8.63 -0.61 -32.98
CA LEU A 332 -9.81 -0.16 -32.26
C LEU A 332 -9.73 1.33 -31.92
N SER A 333 -10.91 1.94 -31.76
CA SER A 333 -11.08 3.30 -31.27
C SER A 333 -11.64 3.27 -29.84
N PRO A 334 -10.79 3.06 -28.81
CA PRO A 334 -11.25 3.06 -27.44
C PRO A 334 -11.72 4.45 -27.02
N VAL A 335 -12.65 4.46 -26.06
CA VAL A 335 -13.17 5.66 -25.40
C VAL A 335 -12.69 5.71 -23.95
N LEU A 336 -12.96 6.82 -23.28
CA LEU A 336 -12.74 6.93 -21.84
C LEU A 336 -14.04 6.74 -21.07
N ALA A 337 -14.00 5.84 -20.11
CA ALA A 337 -14.97 5.84 -19.03
C ALA A 337 -14.63 6.96 -18.04
N LEU A 338 -15.55 7.91 -17.88
CA LEU A 338 -15.37 9.14 -17.11
C LEU A 338 -16.36 9.21 -15.93
N GLY A 339 -15.99 9.97 -14.90
CA GLY A 339 -16.85 10.19 -13.73
C GLY A 339 -17.23 8.87 -13.06
N GLU A 340 -18.52 8.66 -12.81
CA GLU A 340 -19.06 7.46 -12.16
C GLU A 340 -18.89 6.18 -12.98
N ASN A 341 -18.73 6.30 -14.31
CA ASN A 341 -18.46 5.15 -15.19
C ASN A 341 -16.96 4.77 -15.18
N GLY A 342 -16.08 5.69 -14.75
CA GLY A 342 -14.65 5.45 -14.62
C GLY A 342 -14.27 4.94 -13.22
N PHE A 343 -12.99 5.11 -12.88
CA PHE A 343 -12.49 4.77 -11.55
C PHE A 343 -12.59 5.96 -10.60
N ALA A 344 -12.76 5.69 -9.30
CA ALA A 344 -12.84 6.73 -8.28
C ALA A 344 -12.12 6.36 -6.98
N PHE A 345 -11.17 7.21 -6.59
CA PHE A 345 -10.66 7.26 -5.22
C PHE A 345 -11.66 8.02 -4.34
N ARG A 346 -12.18 7.34 -3.31
CA ARG A 346 -13.16 7.88 -2.35
C ARG A 346 -13.00 7.19 -1.01
N LYS A 347 -13.54 7.81 0.04
CA LYS A 347 -13.54 7.24 1.39
C LYS A 347 -14.10 5.81 1.38
N GLY A 348 -13.41 4.89 2.06
CA GLY A 348 -13.76 3.46 2.12
C GLY A 348 -13.29 2.62 0.93
N ASN A 349 -12.76 3.25 -0.13
CA ASN A 349 -12.18 2.57 -1.29
C ASN A 349 -10.65 2.74 -1.35
N TYR A 350 -9.99 2.81 -0.20
CA TYR A 350 -8.54 2.83 -0.05
C TYR A 350 -8.19 2.18 1.28
N ASP A 351 -7.52 1.04 1.21
CA ASP A 351 -7.20 0.21 2.37
C ASP A 351 -5.74 -0.22 2.26
N PRO A 352 -4.81 0.59 2.79
CA PRO A 352 -3.39 0.29 2.70
C PRO A 352 -3.05 -0.90 3.60
N ARG A 353 -2.32 -1.89 3.07
CA ARG A 353 -1.86 -3.06 3.85
C ARG A 353 -0.94 -2.62 4.98
N VAL A 354 -0.03 -1.70 4.68
CA VAL A 354 0.93 -1.13 5.63
C VAL A 354 0.91 0.39 5.50
N PRO A 355 0.35 1.11 6.48
CA PRO A 355 0.45 2.56 6.52
C PRO A 355 1.92 3.03 6.63
N TYR A 356 2.30 4.09 5.90
CA TYR A 356 3.64 4.69 5.83
C TYR A 356 4.14 5.29 7.15
N GLN A 357 5.16 4.73 7.82
CA GLN A 357 5.54 5.06 9.22
C GLN A 357 6.60 6.17 9.35
N GLY A 358 7.06 6.78 8.26
CA GLY A 358 8.20 7.70 8.31
C GLY A 358 7.86 9.11 8.82
N ALA A 359 8.91 9.92 9.06
CA ALA A 359 8.78 11.26 9.65
C ALA A 359 8.23 12.32 8.68
N TRP A 360 8.40 12.13 7.36
CA TRP A 360 7.85 13.03 6.35
C TRP A 360 6.32 12.98 6.36
N LYS A 361 5.68 14.15 6.44
CA LYS A 361 4.22 14.29 6.42
C LYS A 361 3.80 14.90 5.08
N PRO A 362 3.21 14.11 4.16
CA PRO A 362 2.73 14.64 2.89
C PRO A 362 1.58 15.62 3.13
N ARG A 363 1.53 16.69 2.34
CA ARG A 363 0.52 17.75 2.49
C ARG A 363 -0.63 17.60 1.49
N LYS A 364 -0.41 16.85 0.41
CA LYS A 364 -1.32 16.75 -0.73
C LYS A 364 -1.82 15.32 -0.95
N HIS A 365 -1.49 14.38 -0.07
CA HIS A 365 -2.04 13.03 -0.21
C HIS A 365 -3.56 13.04 -0.03
N PHE A 366 -4.28 12.31 -0.89
CA PHE A 366 -5.74 12.34 -0.96
C PHE A 366 -6.40 11.62 0.23
N PHE A 367 -5.70 10.63 0.80
CA PHE A 367 -6.10 9.87 1.98
C PHE A 367 -5.24 10.23 3.20
N PRO A 368 -5.73 10.00 4.44
CA PRO A 368 -4.99 10.33 5.66
C PRO A 368 -3.64 9.62 5.77
N ASP A 369 -3.61 8.35 5.37
CA ASP A 369 -2.42 7.52 5.39
C ASP A 369 -1.96 7.23 3.97
N VAL A 370 -0.65 7.36 3.73
CA VAL A 370 -0.01 6.83 2.52
C VAL A 370 0.19 5.34 2.71
N GLY A 371 -0.30 4.53 1.76
CA GLY A 371 -0.14 3.08 1.80
C GLY A 371 1.15 2.59 1.19
N ASP A 372 1.72 1.55 1.78
CA ASP A 372 2.76 0.68 1.25
C ASP A 372 4.03 1.40 0.75
N LEU A 373 4.25 2.63 1.23
CA LEU A 373 5.44 3.42 0.98
C LEU A 373 6.45 3.21 2.11
N LYS A 374 7.73 3.03 1.75
CA LYS A 374 8.84 3.01 2.72
C LYS A 374 9.28 4.44 3.05
N ASP A 375 9.94 4.64 4.18
CA ASP A 375 10.51 5.94 4.63
C ASP A 375 11.82 6.33 3.93
N LYS A 376 12.25 5.53 2.98
CA LYS A 376 13.47 5.69 2.19
C LYS A 376 13.35 4.93 0.87
N GLY A 377 14.23 5.27 -0.07
CA GLY A 377 14.31 4.64 -1.38
C GLY A 377 13.68 5.49 -2.48
N GLU A 378 13.76 4.97 -3.70
CA GLU A 378 13.48 5.76 -4.89
C GLU A 378 11.99 6.12 -5.06
N GLU A 379 11.08 5.21 -4.72
CA GLU A 379 9.63 5.51 -4.69
C GLU A 379 9.29 6.58 -3.64
N TYR A 380 9.98 6.58 -2.49
CA TYR A 380 9.80 7.59 -1.46
C TYR A 380 10.26 8.96 -1.96
N GLU A 381 11.44 9.03 -2.58
CA GLU A 381 11.94 10.25 -3.21
C GLU A 381 10.97 10.76 -4.30
N CYS A 382 10.44 9.86 -5.12
CA CYS A 382 9.42 10.17 -6.12
C CYS A 382 8.16 10.78 -5.48
N ALA A 383 7.60 10.14 -4.44
CA ALA A 383 6.42 10.62 -3.72
C ALA A 383 6.64 12.02 -3.11
N VAL A 384 7.84 12.28 -2.56
CA VAL A 384 8.22 13.58 -2.02
C VAL A 384 8.21 14.66 -3.11
N GLU A 385 8.71 14.35 -4.31
CA GLU A 385 8.69 15.30 -5.43
C GLU A 385 7.27 15.58 -5.93
N ILE A 386 6.40 14.56 -6.03
CA ILE A 386 4.97 14.75 -6.37
C ILE A 386 4.29 15.69 -5.37
N ASP A 387 4.45 15.43 -4.07
CA ASP A 387 3.79 16.21 -3.01
C ASP A 387 4.25 17.68 -2.99
N ARG A 388 5.52 17.94 -3.34
CA ARG A 388 6.10 19.28 -3.40
C ARG A 388 5.75 20.03 -4.67
N HIS A 389 5.43 19.33 -5.77
CA HIS A 389 5.25 19.95 -7.07
C HIS A 389 4.08 20.96 -7.07
N PRO A 390 4.27 22.21 -7.53
CA PRO A 390 3.25 23.26 -7.40
C PRO A 390 1.97 22.96 -8.17
N SER A 391 2.07 22.32 -9.34
CA SER A 391 0.92 21.95 -10.17
C SER A 391 0.14 20.74 -9.69
N VAL A 392 0.64 20.01 -8.68
CA VAL A 392 -0.11 18.89 -8.07
C VAL A 392 -1.05 19.47 -7.02
N LYS A 393 -2.34 19.12 -7.14
CA LYS A 393 -3.40 19.49 -6.20
C LYS A 393 -3.57 18.43 -5.13
N HIS A 394 -3.76 17.18 -5.54
CA HIS A 394 -3.78 16.02 -4.66
C HIS A 394 -3.11 14.82 -5.33
N TRP A 395 -2.62 13.86 -4.55
CA TRP A 395 -2.04 12.62 -5.09
C TRP A 395 -2.38 11.40 -4.23
N VAL A 396 -2.27 10.22 -4.83
CA VAL A 396 -2.49 8.92 -4.21
C VAL A 396 -1.30 8.02 -4.54
N ARG A 397 -0.68 7.41 -3.53
CA ARG A 397 0.11 6.18 -3.75
C ARG A 397 -0.89 5.07 -4.03
N ASN A 398 -0.94 4.60 -5.26
CA ASN A 398 -1.86 3.56 -5.69
C ASN A 398 -1.38 2.21 -5.12
N VAL A 399 -2.17 1.61 -4.23
CA VAL A 399 -1.79 0.35 -3.56
C VAL A 399 -2.24 -0.82 -4.41
N ASP A 400 -1.30 -1.51 -5.03
CA ASP A 400 -1.55 -2.57 -5.99
C ASP A 400 -2.43 -3.71 -5.43
N ARG A 401 -3.25 -4.30 -6.30
CA ARG A 401 -4.08 -5.48 -6.00
C ARG A 401 -5.02 -5.34 -4.79
N THR A 402 -5.38 -4.12 -4.40
CA THR A 402 -6.46 -3.84 -3.44
C THR A 402 -7.77 -3.55 -4.18
N LYS A 403 -8.93 -3.65 -3.48
CA LYS A 403 -10.24 -3.29 -4.05
C LYS A 403 -10.31 -1.83 -4.51
N GLY A 404 -9.50 -0.98 -3.90
CA GLY A 404 -9.38 0.45 -4.15
C GLY A 404 -8.25 0.87 -5.07
N ALA A 405 -7.68 -0.05 -5.85
CA ALA A 405 -6.54 0.21 -6.71
C ALA A 405 -6.98 0.61 -8.12
N TYR A 406 -6.40 1.69 -8.65
CA TYR A 406 -6.55 2.04 -10.06
C TYR A 406 -5.72 1.09 -10.94
N TRP A 407 -6.27 0.66 -12.06
CA TRP A 407 -5.59 -0.27 -12.96
C TRP A 407 -5.90 0.00 -14.44
N LEU A 408 -5.02 -0.51 -15.28
CA LEU A 408 -5.11 -0.58 -16.74
C LEU A 408 -4.93 -2.03 -17.21
N PRO A 409 -5.62 -2.47 -18.27
CA PRO A 409 -5.56 -3.86 -18.73
C PRO A 409 -4.27 -4.14 -19.51
N THR A 410 -3.58 -5.25 -19.20
CA THR A 410 -2.46 -5.78 -19.99
C THR A 410 -2.84 -7.11 -20.65
N SER A 411 -1.94 -7.69 -21.45
CA SER A 411 -2.18 -8.96 -22.14
C SER A 411 -2.33 -10.17 -21.20
N SER A 412 -1.91 -10.04 -19.94
CA SER A 412 -1.88 -11.14 -18.97
C SER A 412 -2.59 -10.83 -17.65
N ASP A 413 -2.62 -9.56 -17.22
CA ASP A 413 -3.17 -9.17 -15.92
C ASP A 413 -3.51 -7.67 -15.92
N ARG A 414 -3.63 -7.07 -14.73
CA ARG A 414 -3.83 -5.65 -14.49
C ARG A 414 -2.51 -4.98 -14.18
N PHE A 415 -2.25 -3.86 -14.84
CA PHE A 415 -1.19 -2.92 -14.53
C PHE A 415 -1.71 -1.87 -13.54
N TYR A 416 -1.02 -1.72 -12.41
CA TYR A 416 -1.34 -0.76 -11.35
C TYR A 416 -0.25 0.32 -11.32
N PRO A 417 -0.44 1.48 -11.98
CA PRO A 417 0.54 2.57 -11.95
C PRO A 417 0.81 3.01 -10.52
N ASP A 418 2.06 3.27 -10.16
CA ASP A 418 2.44 3.56 -8.78
C ASP A 418 1.72 4.76 -8.13
N PHE A 419 1.52 5.83 -8.90
CA PHE A 419 0.98 7.08 -8.40
C PHE A 419 -0.10 7.63 -9.33
N VAL A 420 -1.11 8.24 -8.73
CA VAL A 420 -2.12 9.02 -9.45
C VAL A 420 -2.25 10.39 -8.79
N ALA A 421 -2.26 11.46 -9.58
CA ALA A 421 -2.39 12.82 -9.07
C ALA A 421 -3.41 13.66 -9.85
N GLU A 422 -4.20 14.43 -9.12
CA GLU A 422 -5.01 15.52 -9.66
C GLU A 422 -4.13 16.76 -9.76
N LEU A 423 -4.07 17.37 -10.94
CA LEU A 423 -3.37 18.61 -11.17
C LEU A 423 -4.26 19.82 -10.86
N THR A 424 -3.66 20.99 -10.64
CA THR A 424 -4.37 22.23 -10.31
C THR A 424 -5.28 22.72 -11.42
N ASP A 425 -5.01 22.33 -12.66
CA ASP A 425 -5.83 22.62 -13.85
C ASP A 425 -6.91 21.56 -14.12
N GLY A 426 -7.02 20.54 -13.26
CA GLY A 426 -8.03 19.48 -13.34
C GLY A 426 -7.62 18.25 -14.16
N ARG A 427 -6.45 18.26 -14.80
CA ARG A 427 -5.92 17.06 -15.47
C ARG A 427 -5.47 16.00 -14.48
N ILE A 428 -5.42 14.75 -14.94
CA ILE A 428 -4.99 13.60 -14.13
C ILE A 428 -3.63 13.13 -14.58
N LEU A 429 -2.65 13.12 -13.69
CA LEU A 429 -1.36 12.47 -13.89
C LEU A 429 -1.45 11.02 -13.41
N VAL A 430 -1.15 10.07 -14.28
CA VAL A 430 -0.94 8.66 -13.98
C VAL A 430 0.55 8.37 -14.16
N MET A 431 1.20 7.88 -13.11
CA MET A 431 2.66 7.73 -13.11
C MET A 431 3.09 6.37 -12.60
N GLU A 432 4.04 5.77 -13.31
CA GLU A 432 4.76 4.57 -12.90
C GLU A 432 6.22 4.93 -12.60
N TYR A 433 6.75 4.49 -11.47
CA TYR A 433 8.16 4.68 -11.15
C TYR A 433 8.96 3.42 -11.48
N LYS A 434 10.04 3.57 -12.24
CA LYS A 434 10.95 2.47 -12.56
C LYS A 434 12.35 2.70 -11.96
N GLY A 435 12.74 1.81 -11.05
CA GLY A 435 14.04 1.86 -10.39
C GLY A 435 15.23 1.46 -11.28
N ALA A 436 16.44 1.82 -10.85
CA ALA A 436 17.66 1.84 -11.67
C ALA A 436 18.14 0.52 -12.31
N ASN A 437 17.69 -0.66 -11.88
CA ASN A 437 18.09 -1.97 -12.44
C ASN A 437 17.33 -2.31 -13.75
N LEU A 438 17.21 -1.34 -14.65
CA LEU A 438 16.36 -1.36 -15.83
C LEU A 438 16.75 -2.46 -16.83
N THR A 439 15.92 -3.50 -16.94
CA THR A 439 15.74 -4.26 -18.18
C THR A 439 14.48 -3.75 -18.89
N ASP A 440 14.62 -3.35 -20.16
CA ASP A 440 13.49 -3.04 -21.04
C ASP A 440 12.77 -4.33 -21.44
N THR A 441 12.02 -4.89 -20.48
CA THR A 441 11.27 -6.12 -20.68
C THR A 441 10.07 -5.89 -21.59
N GLU A 442 9.55 -6.95 -22.19
CA GLU A 442 8.30 -6.90 -22.95
C GLU A 442 7.13 -6.36 -22.11
N ASP A 443 7.01 -6.81 -20.86
CA ASP A 443 6.04 -6.30 -19.88
C ASP A 443 6.17 -4.78 -19.65
N SER A 444 7.39 -4.26 -19.51
CA SER A 444 7.61 -2.82 -19.33
C SER A 444 7.21 -2.02 -20.57
N ARG A 445 7.48 -2.54 -21.77
CA ARG A 445 7.08 -1.92 -23.04
C ARG A 445 5.56 -1.92 -23.22
N GLU A 446 4.89 -3.02 -22.87
CA GLU A 446 3.43 -3.12 -22.91
C GLU A 446 2.77 -2.08 -21.99
N LYS A 447 3.20 -2.01 -20.72
CA LYS A 447 2.69 -1.02 -19.75
C LYS A 447 2.89 0.43 -20.21
N LYS A 448 4.08 0.75 -20.74
CA LYS A 448 4.37 2.06 -21.34
C LYS A 448 3.40 2.39 -22.48
N ASN A 449 3.15 1.43 -23.38
CA ASN A 449 2.26 1.63 -24.52
C ASN A 449 0.81 1.82 -24.08
N ILE A 450 0.32 1.04 -23.12
CA ILE A 450 -1.03 1.17 -22.57
C ILE A 450 -1.23 2.53 -21.89
N GLY A 451 -0.27 2.97 -21.07
CA GLY A 451 -0.32 4.28 -20.45
C GLY A 451 -0.31 5.43 -21.47
N ARG A 452 0.52 5.32 -22.53
CA ARG A 452 0.52 6.28 -23.63
C ARG A 452 -0.80 6.29 -24.38
N ARG A 453 -1.39 5.12 -24.65
CA ARG A 453 -2.70 5.01 -25.31
C ARG A 453 -3.79 5.69 -24.49
N LEU A 454 -3.79 5.52 -23.17
CA LEU A 454 -4.70 6.23 -22.26
C LEU A 454 -4.53 7.76 -22.40
N GLN A 455 -3.31 8.26 -22.38
CA GLN A 455 -3.04 9.70 -22.58
C GLN A 455 -3.52 10.18 -23.95
N GLU A 456 -3.17 9.47 -25.03
CA GLU A 456 -3.52 9.82 -26.41
C GLU A 456 -5.02 9.99 -26.61
N ILE A 457 -5.84 9.05 -26.11
CA ILE A 457 -7.29 9.12 -26.29
C ILE A 457 -7.98 10.06 -25.30
N SER A 458 -7.24 10.59 -24.32
CA SER A 458 -7.82 11.42 -23.27
C SER A 458 -8.13 12.86 -23.68
N ASP A 459 -7.69 13.27 -24.87
CA ASP A 459 -7.82 14.64 -25.36
C ASP A 459 -7.28 15.66 -24.34
N GLY A 460 -6.08 15.39 -23.82
CA GLY A 460 -5.39 16.24 -22.85
C GLY A 460 -5.87 16.13 -21.39
N LYS A 461 -6.84 15.27 -21.08
CA LYS A 461 -7.34 15.09 -19.70
C LYS A 461 -6.43 14.24 -18.82
N VAL A 462 -5.67 13.31 -19.43
CA VAL A 462 -4.77 12.40 -18.73
C VAL A 462 -3.35 12.58 -19.25
N ILE A 463 -2.39 12.62 -18.33
CA ILE A 463 -0.95 12.63 -18.60
C ILE A 463 -0.41 11.31 -18.04
N PHE A 464 0.28 10.54 -18.87
CA PHE A 464 0.98 9.34 -18.44
C PHE A 464 2.48 9.59 -18.37
N LEU A 465 3.07 9.36 -17.21
CA LEU A 465 4.51 9.52 -16.99
C LEU A 465 5.15 8.19 -16.58
N TRP A 466 6.12 7.75 -17.38
CA TRP A 466 7.05 6.71 -16.99
C TRP A 466 8.28 7.36 -16.36
N ALA A 467 8.33 7.40 -15.03
CA ALA A 467 9.35 8.10 -14.28
C ALA A 467 10.54 7.21 -13.96
N GLU A 468 11.73 7.78 -14.07
CA GLU A 468 13.00 7.13 -13.68
C GLU A 468 13.79 8.10 -12.80
N LYS A 469 14.72 7.58 -11.99
CA LYS A 469 15.57 8.43 -11.13
C LYS A 469 16.20 9.60 -11.89
N ASN A 470 16.81 9.29 -13.03
CA ASN A 470 17.32 10.24 -14.00
C ASN A 470 17.14 9.65 -15.41
N ASN A 471 16.56 10.42 -16.32
CA ASN A 471 16.51 10.09 -17.74
C ASN A 471 16.97 11.29 -18.59
N ALA A 472 16.69 11.28 -19.90
CA ALA A 472 17.08 12.38 -20.79
C ALA A 472 16.48 13.75 -20.41
N ALA A 473 15.33 13.77 -19.72
CA ALA A 473 14.72 15.00 -19.19
C ALA A 473 15.27 15.39 -17.80
N GLY A 474 16.16 14.58 -17.22
CA GLY A 474 16.80 14.82 -15.93
C GLY A 474 16.12 14.09 -14.78
N THR A 475 16.12 14.72 -13.60
CA THR A 475 15.52 14.19 -12.36
C THR A 475 14.00 14.02 -12.47
N VAL A 476 13.40 13.26 -11.56
CA VAL A 476 11.91 13.09 -11.47
C VAL A 476 11.19 14.45 -11.48
N LYS A 477 11.71 15.44 -10.75
CA LYS A 477 11.14 16.79 -10.74
C LYS A 477 11.14 17.43 -12.13
N GLN A 478 12.25 17.33 -12.86
CA GLN A 478 12.36 17.91 -14.21
C GLN A 478 11.47 17.18 -15.21
N GLN A 479 11.30 15.87 -15.05
CA GLN A 479 10.34 15.07 -15.83
C GLN A 479 8.90 15.53 -15.56
N LEU A 480 8.52 15.75 -14.29
CA LEU A 480 7.21 16.30 -13.91
C LEU A 480 6.99 17.71 -14.49
N ASP A 481 7.97 18.61 -14.34
CA ASP A 481 7.92 19.97 -14.87
C ASP A 481 7.71 19.97 -16.40
N LEU A 482 8.31 19.02 -17.11
CA LEU A 482 8.18 18.88 -18.55
C LEU A 482 6.77 18.46 -18.96
N VAL A 483 6.21 17.43 -18.32
CA VAL A 483 4.91 16.87 -18.75
C VAL A 483 3.71 17.70 -18.29
N VAL A 484 3.84 18.50 -17.24
CA VAL A 484 2.72 19.30 -16.70
C VAL A 484 2.62 20.70 -17.33
N LYS A 485 3.68 21.20 -17.98
CA LYS A 485 3.65 22.52 -18.66
C LYS A 485 2.92 22.52 -20.00
N HIS A 486 2.89 21.37 -20.65
CA HIS A 486 2.06 21.05 -21.80
C HIS A 486 0.82 20.35 -21.30
#